data_AF-A0A7Y5DPX5-F1
#
_entry.id   AF-A0A7Y5DPX5-F1
#
_cell.length_a   1.000
_cell.length_b   1.000
_cell.length_c   1.000
_cell.angle_alpha   90.00
_cell.angle_beta   90.00
_cell.angle_gamma   90.00
#
_symmetry.space_group_name_H-M   'P 1'
#
loop_
_entity.id
_entity.type
_entity.pdbx_description
1 polymer ?
#
loop_
_entity_poly.entity_id
_entity_poly.type
_entity_poly.pdbx_seq_one_letter_code
_entity_poly.pdbx_strand_id
1 'polypeptide(L)'
;MSQEGVIKYSCNWIKTEPFDFEQFEAINYWRNCLYELGLIGVYGDGLGYGNLSLRVNGNQYIITGSATGGFMHLTKEHYTKVISYNLETNSLTAQGPIVASSESLTHAAIYQSDPNINAVFHGHHMDLWQHYLHKLPTSDVSVEYGTLSMAHEIIRLYAETDMPDKQIMIMGGHKDGIISFGKSLDETGYKMLKYYKLLSNMSKELNSVTATKQNGHYADDTQNKLHQKIEEITMYMISQQKQIEELTKEINELKK
;
A
#
# COMPACT_ATOMS: atom_id res chain seq x y z
N MET A 1 13.01 13.53 -15.12
CA MET A 1 12.32 12.34 -15.63
C MET A 1 12.42 11.30 -14.53
N SER A 2 11.29 10.82 -13.99
CA SER A 2 11.28 9.77 -12.99
C SER A 2 11.75 8.48 -13.64
N GLN A 3 12.76 7.82 -13.06
CA GLN A 3 13.22 6.51 -13.53
C GLN A 3 12.32 5.39 -12.97
N GLU A 4 11.02 5.62 -12.75
CA GLU A 4 10.15 4.68 -12.02
C GLU A 4 10.10 3.29 -12.68
N GLY A 5 9.87 2.21 -11.94
CA GLY A 5 9.83 0.87 -12.57
C GLY A 5 11.17 0.35 -13.14
N VAL A 6 12.27 1.11 -13.03
CA VAL A 6 13.62 0.66 -13.44
C VAL A 6 14.21 -0.22 -12.33
N ILE A 7 14.70 -1.38 -12.72
CA ILE A 7 15.33 -2.34 -11.80
C ILE A 7 16.71 -1.81 -11.42
N LYS A 8 16.89 -1.48 -10.13
CA LYS A 8 18.17 -1.02 -9.55
C LYS A 8 18.97 -2.13 -8.86
N TYR A 9 18.34 -3.28 -8.63
CA TYR A 9 18.97 -4.44 -7.98
C TYR A 9 19.56 -5.41 -9.00
N SER A 10 20.50 -6.26 -8.57
CA SER A 10 21.03 -7.35 -9.39
C SER A 10 20.06 -8.53 -9.40
N CYS A 11 19.49 -8.83 -10.57
CA CYS A 11 18.51 -9.91 -10.73
C CYS A 11 19.12 -11.09 -11.47
N ASN A 12 19.25 -12.24 -10.80
CA ASN A 12 19.41 -13.53 -11.48
C ASN A 12 18.02 -14.06 -11.86
N TRP A 13 17.55 -13.73 -13.06
CA TRP A 13 16.26 -14.18 -13.55
C TRP A 13 16.39 -15.49 -14.33
N ILE A 14 15.73 -16.53 -13.83
CA ILE A 14 15.62 -17.84 -14.45
C ILE A 14 14.26 -17.89 -15.16
N LYS A 15 14.27 -17.66 -16.48
CA LYS A 15 13.05 -17.74 -17.28
C LYS A 15 12.50 -19.17 -17.27
N THR A 16 11.25 -19.31 -16.88
CA THR A 16 10.50 -20.59 -16.91
C THR A 16 9.07 -20.34 -17.35
N GLU A 17 8.34 -21.42 -17.64
CA GLU A 17 6.91 -21.34 -17.95
C GLU A 17 6.09 -20.76 -16.77
N PRO A 18 4.89 -20.22 -17.04
CA PRO A 18 3.95 -19.88 -15.98
C PRO A 18 3.70 -21.05 -15.04
N PHE A 19 3.48 -20.73 -13.77
CA PHE A 19 3.24 -21.72 -12.73
C PHE A 19 1.89 -21.48 -12.05
N ASP A 20 1.31 -22.59 -11.56
CA ASP A 20 0.08 -22.55 -10.77
C ASP A 20 0.39 -22.24 -9.31
N PHE A 21 -0.49 -21.45 -8.69
CA PHE A 21 -0.49 -21.21 -7.26
C PHE A 21 -1.93 -20.95 -6.80
N GLU A 22 -2.26 -21.45 -5.61
CA GLU A 22 -3.63 -21.52 -5.09
C GLU A 22 -4.28 -20.13 -4.96
N GLN A 23 -3.51 -19.11 -4.60
CA GLN A 23 -3.99 -17.76 -4.35
C GLN A 23 -4.06 -16.87 -5.60
N PHE A 24 -3.91 -17.44 -6.80
CA PHE A 24 -3.89 -16.67 -8.06
C PHE A 24 -5.14 -15.79 -8.25
N GLU A 25 -6.32 -16.34 -8.01
CA GLU A 25 -7.56 -15.56 -8.15
C GLU A 25 -7.66 -14.46 -7.07
N ALA A 26 -7.25 -14.77 -5.83
CA ALA A 26 -7.32 -13.83 -4.72
C ALA A 26 -6.36 -12.63 -4.90
N ILE A 27 -5.12 -12.87 -5.34
CA ILE A 27 -4.16 -11.77 -5.57
C ILE A 27 -4.61 -10.92 -6.77
N ASN A 28 -5.19 -11.53 -7.82
CA ASN A 28 -5.72 -10.79 -8.96
C ASN A 28 -6.96 -9.98 -8.62
N TYR A 29 -7.84 -10.48 -7.75
CA TYR A 29 -8.97 -9.71 -7.25
C TYR A 29 -8.49 -8.38 -6.65
N TRP A 30 -7.54 -8.45 -5.71
CA TRP A 30 -6.98 -7.25 -5.08
C TRP A 30 -6.23 -6.36 -6.05
N ARG A 31 -5.43 -6.93 -6.95
CA ARG A 31 -4.73 -6.18 -7.99
C ARG A 31 -5.72 -5.42 -8.88
N ASN A 32 -6.81 -6.04 -9.30
CA ASN A 32 -7.84 -5.41 -10.12
C ASN A 32 -8.55 -4.28 -9.36
N CYS A 33 -8.90 -4.48 -8.08
CA CYS A 33 -9.45 -3.41 -7.25
C CYS A 33 -8.51 -2.21 -7.16
N LEU A 34 -7.20 -2.44 -6.96
CA LEU A 34 -6.22 -1.35 -6.89
C LEU A 34 -6.02 -0.66 -8.25
N TYR A 35 -6.07 -1.41 -9.36
CA TYR A 35 -6.03 -0.86 -10.72
C TYR A 35 -7.25 0.04 -10.99
N GLU A 36 -8.46 -0.41 -10.66
CA GLU A 36 -9.70 0.36 -10.82
C GLU A 36 -9.71 1.67 -10.00
N LEU A 37 -9.03 1.68 -8.85
CA LEU A 37 -8.88 2.87 -8.00
C LEU A 37 -7.73 3.79 -8.42
N GLY A 38 -6.98 3.43 -9.47
CA GLY A 38 -5.81 4.18 -9.94
C GLY A 38 -4.60 4.11 -9.01
N LEU A 39 -4.54 3.11 -8.12
CA LEU A 39 -3.38 2.84 -7.25
C LEU A 39 -2.30 2.00 -7.98
N ILE A 40 -2.68 1.32 -9.05
CA ILE A 40 -1.81 0.57 -9.96
C ILE A 40 -2.17 0.99 -11.37
N GLY A 41 -1.17 1.16 -12.23
CA GLY A 41 -1.46 1.64 -13.57
C GLY A 41 -0.21 1.96 -14.37
N VAL A 42 -0.37 2.91 -15.28
CA VAL A 42 0.68 3.42 -16.16
C VAL A 42 0.67 4.94 -16.09
N TYR A 43 1.85 5.55 -15.96
CA TYR A 43 2.01 6.99 -16.04
C TYR A 43 1.84 7.48 -17.49
N GLY A 44 1.71 8.79 -17.69
CA GLY A 44 1.52 9.38 -19.02
C GLY A 44 2.67 9.12 -20.00
N ASP A 45 3.86 8.77 -19.51
CA ASP A 45 5.04 8.39 -20.30
C ASP A 45 5.11 6.87 -20.59
N GLY A 46 4.11 6.09 -20.19
CA GLY A 46 4.00 4.65 -20.45
C GLY A 46 4.63 3.76 -19.38
N LEU A 47 5.14 4.33 -18.30
CA LEU A 47 5.83 3.59 -17.25
C LEU A 47 4.85 2.99 -16.24
N GLY A 48 4.90 1.67 -16.08
CA GLY A 48 4.00 0.95 -15.17
C GLY A 48 4.37 1.14 -13.70
N TYR A 49 3.37 1.29 -12.83
CA TYR A 49 3.55 1.54 -11.39
C TYR A 49 2.65 0.65 -10.54
N GLY A 50 3.04 0.47 -9.28
CA GLY A 50 2.36 -0.36 -8.30
C GLY A 50 2.54 -1.87 -8.55
N ASN A 51 2.54 -2.64 -7.47
CA ASN A 51 2.80 -4.08 -7.51
C ASN A 51 2.32 -4.78 -6.23
N LEU A 52 2.08 -6.10 -6.32
CA LEU A 52 1.63 -6.92 -5.20
C LEU A 52 2.53 -8.15 -5.07
N SER A 53 2.75 -8.58 -3.84
CA SER A 53 3.37 -9.87 -3.57
C SER A 53 2.64 -10.66 -2.48
N LEU A 54 2.85 -11.97 -2.51
CA LEU A 54 2.36 -12.94 -1.56
C LEU A 54 3.50 -13.89 -1.15
N ARG A 55 3.78 -13.99 0.15
CA ARG A 55 4.73 -14.96 0.70
C ARG A 55 4.21 -16.38 0.50
N VAL A 56 5.10 -17.28 0.08
CA VAL A 56 4.81 -18.70 -0.10
C VAL A 56 5.42 -19.52 1.03
N ASN A 57 6.71 -19.33 1.29
CA ASN A 57 7.43 -20.09 2.32
C ASN A 57 8.72 -19.37 2.70
N GLY A 58 8.94 -19.11 3.99
CA GLY A 58 10.14 -18.43 4.48
C GLY A 58 10.40 -17.13 3.70
N ASN A 59 11.56 -17.05 3.05
CA ASN A 59 11.97 -15.89 2.26
C ASN A 59 11.51 -15.93 0.78
N GLN A 60 10.68 -16.91 0.41
CA GLN A 60 10.15 -17.04 -0.95
C GLN A 60 8.77 -16.39 -1.05
N TYR A 61 8.56 -15.65 -2.13
CA TYR A 61 7.29 -14.99 -2.41
C TYR A 61 7.03 -14.90 -3.91
N ILE A 62 5.75 -14.84 -4.27
CA ILE A 62 5.27 -14.57 -5.62
C ILE A 62 5.02 -13.07 -5.72
N ILE A 63 5.42 -12.45 -6.83
CA ILE A 63 5.23 -11.02 -7.07
C ILE A 63 4.81 -10.78 -8.51
N THR A 64 4.04 -9.71 -8.73
CA THR A 64 3.78 -9.20 -10.08
C THR A 64 5.07 -8.82 -10.79
N GLY A 65 5.15 -9.08 -12.09
CA GLY A 65 6.32 -8.74 -12.90
C GLY A 65 6.51 -7.24 -13.08
N SER A 66 7.71 -6.85 -13.48
CA SER A 66 8.02 -5.47 -13.84
C SER A 66 7.17 -5.01 -15.04
N ALA A 67 6.81 -3.73 -15.06
CA ALA A 67 6.00 -3.08 -16.09
C ALA A 67 4.63 -3.72 -16.37
N THR A 68 4.05 -4.43 -15.39
CA THR A 68 2.72 -5.06 -15.53
C THR A 68 1.56 -4.12 -15.20
N GLY A 69 1.85 -2.89 -14.76
CA GLY A 69 0.83 -1.90 -14.40
C GLY A 69 -0.09 -1.50 -15.56
N GLY A 70 0.36 -1.59 -16.81
CA GLY A 70 -0.44 -1.23 -18.00
C GLY A 70 -1.54 -2.23 -18.38
N PHE A 71 -1.51 -3.45 -17.85
CA PHE A 71 -2.53 -4.47 -18.16
C PHE A 71 -3.75 -4.29 -17.27
N MET A 72 -4.97 -4.41 -17.80
CA MET A 72 -6.17 -4.36 -16.95
C MET A 72 -6.35 -5.63 -16.12
N HIS A 73 -5.99 -6.78 -16.70
CA HIS A 73 -6.07 -8.09 -16.05
C HIS A 73 -4.76 -8.85 -16.24
N LEU A 74 -4.28 -9.49 -15.17
CA LEU A 74 -3.07 -10.29 -15.22
C LEU A 74 -3.41 -11.77 -15.35
N THR A 75 -2.70 -12.44 -16.25
CA THR A 75 -2.59 -13.90 -16.30
C THR A 75 -1.34 -14.37 -15.52
N LYS A 76 -1.16 -15.68 -15.36
CA LYS A 76 0.02 -16.28 -14.71
C LYS A 76 1.35 -15.90 -15.39
N GLU A 77 1.32 -15.49 -16.66
CA GLU A 77 2.47 -14.93 -17.41
C GLU A 77 3.07 -13.66 -16.76
N HIS A 78 2.28 -12.97 -15.94
CA HIS A 78 2.64 -11.69 -15.35
C HIS A 78 3.10 -11.82 -13.89
N TYR A 79 3.36 -13.05 -13.42
CA TYR A 79 3.86 -13.33 -12.08
C TYR A 79 5.20 -14.05 -12.14
N THR A 80 6.01 -13.83 -11.12
CA THR A 80 7.28 -14.53 -10.95
C THR A 80 7.50 -14.85 -9.48
N LYS A 81 8.28 -15.89 -9.21
CA LYS A 81 8.59 -16.32 -7.85
C LYS A 81 9.99 -15.88 -7.49
N VAL A 82 10.13 -15.02 -6.48
CA VAL A 82 11.42 -14.76 -5.84
C VAL A 82 11.74 -15.94 -4.94
N ILE A 83 12.86 -16.62 -5.23
CA ILE A 83 13.27 -17.84 -4.52
C ILE A 83 14.39 -17.58 -3.50
N SER A 84 15.14 -16.49 -3.67
CA SER A 84 16.13 -16.00 -2.73
C SER A 84 16.42 -14.52 -2.95
N TYR A 85 16.86 -13.83 -1.91
CA TYR A 85 17.31 -12.44 -1.97
C TYR A 85 18.40 -12.18 -0.94
N ASN A 86 19.17 -11.12 -1.17
CA ASN A 86 20.14 -10.59 -0.23
C ASN A 86 20.07 -9.06 -0.29
N LEU A 87 19.53 -8.46 0.77
CA LEU A 87 19.35 -7.01 0.89
C LEU A 87 20.69 -6.30 0.85
N GLU A 88 21.70 -6.75 1.61
CA GLU A 88 23.04 -6.14 1.70
C GLU A 88 23.74 -6.00 0.34
N THR A 89 23.54 -6.98 -0.54
CA THR A 89 24.12 -6.96 -1.89
C THR A 89 23.17 -6.38 -2.95
N ASN A 90 22.00 -5.90 -2.53
CA ASN A 90 20.91 -5.43 -3.39
C ASN A 90 20.65 -6.43 -4.54
N SER A 91 20.44 -7.71 -4.22
CA SER A 91 20.31 -8.78 -5.22
C SER A 91 19.22 -9.79 -4.91
N LEU A 92 18.68 -10.44 -5.95
CA LEU A 92 17.73 -11.54 -5.82
C LEU A 92 17.84 -12.55 -6.95
N THR A 93 17.30 -13.75 -6.71
CA THR A 93 17.02 -14.74 -7.76
C THR A 93 15.51 -14.92 -7.88
N ALA A 94 15.02 -14.81 -9.12
CA ALA A 94 13.61 -15.00 -9.44
C ALA A 94 13.44 -16.05 -10.54
N GLN A 95 12.36 -16.82 -10.46
CA GLN A 95 12.01 -17.87 -11.40
C GLN A 95 10.57 -17.67 -11.88
N GLY A 96 10.39 -17.54 -13.19
CA GLY A 96 9.06 -17.36 -13.79
C GLY A 96 9.10 -16.80 -15.21
N PRO A 97 7.94 -16.60 -15.84
CA PRO A 97 7.81 -16.12 -17.23
C PRO A 97 8.24 -14.66 -17.42
N ILE A 98 8.29 -13.89 -16.33
CA ILE A 98 8.61 -12.46 -16.34
C ILE A 98 9.65 -12.10 -15.27
N VAL A 99 10.36 -10.99 -15.51
CA VAL A 99 11.26 -10.38 -14.52
C VAL A 99 10.44 -9.81 -13.36
N ALA A 100 10.93 -9.98 -12.13
CA ALA A 100 10.26 -9.48 -10.93
C ALA A 100 10.16 -7.94 -10.93
N SER A 101 9.17 -7.41 -10.20
CA SER A 101 9.00 -5.96 -10.04
C SER A 101 10.31 -5.29 -9.59
N SER A 102 10.56 -4.06 -10.04
CA SER A 102 11.69 -3.21 -9.62
C SER A 102 11.76 -3.01 -8.10
N GLU A 103 10.66 -3.20 -7.39
CA GLU A 103 10.56 -3.02 -5.94
C GLU A 103 10.48 -4.34 -5.17
N SER A 104 10.89 -5.45 -5.79
CA SER A 104 10.90 -6.77 -5.13
C SER A 104 11.67 -6.75 -3.80
N LEU A 105 12.82 -6.08 -3.73
CA LEU A 105 13.60 -6.00 -2.48
C LEU A 105 12.93 -5.14 -1.39
N THR A 106 12.10 -4.18 -1.77
CA THR A 106 11.23 -3.44 -0.84
C THR A 106 10.26 -4.40 -0.16
N HIS A 107 9.65 -5.32 -0.91
CA HIS A 107 8.74 -6.34 -0.36
C HIS A 107 9.51 -7.33 0.53
N ALA A 108 10.71 -7.72 0.10
CA ALA A 108 11.59 -8.59 0.88
C ALA A 108 11.98 -7.97 2.25
N ALA A 109 12.25 -6.67 2.30
CA ALA A 109 12.54 -5.97 3.55
C ALA A 109 11.36 -5.97 4.52
N ILE A 110 10.14 -5.80 4.01
CA ILE A 110 8.90 -5.90 4.81
C ILE A 110 8.74 -7.33 5.33
N TYR A 111 8.92 -8.34 4.46
CA TYR A 111 8.87 -9.74 4.85
C TYR A 111 9.94 -10.14 5.87
N GLN A 112 11.12 -9.52 5.83
CA GLN A 112 12.19 -9.77 6.79
C GLN A 112 11.89 -9.15 8.16
N SER A 113 11.04 -8.12 8.21
CA SER A 113 10.73 -7.40 9.44
C SER A 113 9.78 -8.17 10.37
N ASP A 114 8.87 -8.98 9.83
CA ASP A 114 7.99 -9.87 10.62
C ASP A 114 7.57 -11.13 9.83
N PRO A 115 7.83 -12.34 10.38
CA PRO A 115 7.45 -13.60 9.74
C PRO A 115 5.94 -13.82 9.58
N ASN A 116 5.09 -13.07 10.30
CA ASN A 116 3.64 -13.16 10.17
C ASN A 116 3.10 -12.39 8.96
N ILE A 117 3.88 -11.50 8.35
CA ILE A 117 3.47 -10.77 7.15
C ILE A 117 3.53 -11.71 5.96
N ASN A 118 2.42 -11.87 5.25
CA ASN A 118 2.32 -12.73 4.08
C ASN A 118 1.89 -12.01 2.81
N ALA A 119 1.46 -10.75 2.88
CA ALA A 119 1.08 -9.97 1.70
C ALA A 119 1.59 -8.53 1.81
N VAL A 120 2.05 -7.99 0.68
CA VAL A 120 2.53 -6.60 0.57
C VAL A 120 1.97 -6.01 -0.71
N PHE A 121 1.25 -4.90 -0.59
CA PHE A 121 0.70 -4.14 -1.71
C PHE A 121 1.38 -2.78 -1.77
N HIS A 122 1.97 -2.48 -2.91
CA HIS A 122 2.49 -1.18 -3.25
C HIS A 122 1.58 -0.51 -4.29
N GLY A 123 1.21 0.74 -4.02
CA GLY A 123 0.42 1.54 -4.93
C GLY A 123 0.86 2.99 -4.92
N HIS A 124 0.39 3.74 -5.92
CA HIS A 124 0.78 5.13 -6.15
C HIS A 124 -0.46 6.02 -6.16
N HIS A 125 -0.45 7.08 -5.36
CA HIS A 125 -1.51 8.06 -5.37
C HIS A 125 -1.05 9.38 -4.76
N MET A 126 -0.94 10.42 -5.59
CA MET A 126 -0.37 11.71 -5.20
C MET A 126 -1.07 12.32 -3.97
N ASP A 127 -2.39 12.40 -3.98
CA ASP A 127 -3.12 13.05 -2.88
C ASP A 127 -3.00 12.29 -1.56
N LEU A 128 -2.98 10.95 -1.59
CA LEU A 128 -2.77 10.12 -0.41
C LEU A 128 -1.36 10.32 0.14
N TRP A 129 -0.36 10.27 -0.72
CA TRP A 129 1.03 10.50 -0.35
C TRP A 129 1.19 11.88 0.29
N GLN A 130 0.70 12.95 -0.35
CA GLN A 130 0.78 14.30 0.19
C GLN A 130 0.03 14.46 1.51
N HIS A 131 -1.15 13.85 1.62
CA HIS A 131 -1.98 13.95 2.81
C HIS A 131 -1.33 13.26 4.01
N TYR A 132 -0.76 12.07 3.82
CA TYR A 132 -0.25 11.23 4.90
C TYR A 132 1.26 11.35 5.14
N LEU A 133 2.00 12.08 4.30
CA LEU A 133 3.41 12.38 4.50
C LEU A 133 3.63 12.94 5.93
N HIS A 134 4.51 12.28 6.69
CA HIS A 134 4.80 12.59 8.10
C HIS A 134 3.62 12.44 9.10
N LYS A 135 2.45 11.96 8.67
CA LYS A 135 1.32 11.59 9.55
C LYS A 135 1.20 10.08 9.78
N LEU A 136 1.73 9.31 8.83
CA LEU A 136 1.94 7.87 8.95
C LEU A 136 3.46 7.59 8.92
N PRO A 137 3.91 6.40 9.32
CA PRO A 137 5.30 5.97 9.14
C PRO A 137 5.78 6.32 7.73
N THR A 138 6.85 7.10 7.65
CA THR A 138 7.32 7.70 6.40
C THR A 138 8.83 7.52 6.30
N SER A 139 9.31 6.93 5.21
CA SER A 139 10.76 6.84 4.98
C SER A 139 11.38 8.20 4.69
N ASP A 140 12.68 8.34 4.89
CA ASP A 140 13.39 9.58 4.57
C ASP A 140 13.17 10.01 3.10
N VAL A 141 12.96 11.31 2.89
CA VAL A 141 12.64 11.89 1.57
C VAL A 141 13.81 11.85 0.59
N SER A 142 15.04 11.63 1.06
CA SER A 142 16.24 11.45 0.24
C SER A 142 16.47 10.01 -0.20
N VAL A 143 15.70 9.04 0.32
CA VAL A 143 15.90 7.61 0.06
C VAL A 143 15.05 7.15 -1.11
N GLU A 144 15.70 6.85 -2.23
CA GLU A 144 15.02 6.37 -3.43
C GLU A 144 14.58 4.91 -3.32
N TYR A 145 13.49 4.56 -4.02
CA TYR A 145 13.03 3.18 -4.17
C TYR A 145 14.09 2.28 -4.83
N GLY A 146 13.96 0.97 -4.60
CA GLY A 146 14.82 -0.06 -5.23
C GLY A 146 16.28 -0.05 -4.75
N THR A 147 16.59 0.75 -3.72
CA THR A 147 17.93 0.89 -3.14
C THR A 147 18.07 0.11 -1.82
N LEU A 148 19.31 -0.20 -1.44
CA LEU A 148 19.65 -0.73 -0.12
C LEU A 148 19.14 0.19 1.00
N SER A 149 19.28 1.51 0.82
CA SER A 149 18.82 2.50 1.80
C SER A 149 17.32 2.41 2.05
N MET A 150 16.50 2.12 1.02
CA MET A 150 15.06 1.91 1.20
C MET A 150 14.77 0.67 2.05
N ALA A 151 15.51 -0.42 1.84
CA ALA A 151 15.37 -1.62 2.67
C ALA A 151 15.71 -1.33 4.14
N HIS A 152 16.77 -0.57 4.42
CA HIS A 152 17.13 -0.15 5.77
C HIS A 152 16.07 0.76 6.40
N GLU A 153 15.52 1.70 5.63
CA GLU A 153 14.43 2.58 6.12
C GLU A 153 13.20 1.78 6.50
N ILE A 154 12.82 0.76 5.73
CA ILE A 154 11.70 -0.13 6.07
C ILE A 154 11.95 -0.84 7.40
N ILE A 155 13.14 -1.43 7.57
CA ILE A 155 13.50 -2.15 8.79
C ILE A 155 13.50 -1.20 10.00
N ARG A 156 14.08 0.00 9.84
CA ARG A 156 14.11 1.05 10.87
C ARG A 156 12.70 1.49 11.25
N LEU A 157 11.85 1.83 10.27
CA LEU A 157 10.48 2.25 10.51
C LEU A 157 9.68 1.17 11.23
N TYR A 158 9.84 -0.09 10.82
CA TYR A 158 9.16 -1.20 11.46
C TYR A 158 9.57 -1.36 12.94
N ALA A 159 10.86 -1.17 13.25
CA ALA A 159 11.39 -1.32 14.61
C ALA A 159 11.11 -0.11 15.52
N GLU A 160 11.08 1.10 14.97
CA GLU A 160 11.14 2.35 15.76
C GLU A 160 9.85 3.18 15.74
N THR A 161 8.83 2.79 14.95
CA THR A 161 7.59 3.55 14.81
C THR A 161 6.35 2.68 15.01
N ASP A 162 5.16 3.28 14.86
CA ASP A 162 3.87 2.57 14.90
C ASP A 162 3.55 1.82 13.58
N MET A 163 4.52 1.66 12.66
CA MET A 163 4.37 0.90 11.42
C MET A 163 3.80 -0.51 11.61
N PRO A 164 4.19 -1.31 12.61
CA PRO A 164 3.59 -2.64 12.83
C PRO A 164 2.08 -2.57 13.12
N ASP A 165 1.64 -1.56 13.87
CA ASP A 165 0.22 -1.37 14.22
C ASP A 165 -0.58 -0.78 13.05
N LYS A 166 0.01 0.20 12.36
CA LYS A 166 -0.64 0.88 11.24
C LYS A 166 -0.73 -0.03 10.03
N GLN A 167 0.25 -0.90 9.81
CA GLN A 167 0.36 -1.81 8.66
C GLN A 167 0.35 -1.08 7.30
N ILE A 168 0.85 0.15 7.30
CA ILE A 168 0.99 1.00 6.13
C ILE A 168 2.18 1.93 6.35
N MET A 169 2.85 2.31 5.26
CA MET A 169 3.88 3.34 5.25
C MET A 169 3.80 4.20 3.98
N ILE A 170 4.31 5.42 4.09
CA ILE A 170 4.51 6.35 2.98
C ILE A 170 5.98 6.32 2.58
N MET A 171 6.25 6.26 1.28
CA MET A 171 7.63 6.27 0.78
C MET A 171 8.06 7.72 0.53
N GLY A 172 8.84 8.32 1.43
CA GLY A 172 9.19 9.74 1.34
C GLY A 172 9.96 10.09 0.07
N GLY A 173 11.01 9.34 -0.24
CA GLY A 173 11.82 9.54 -1.46
C GLY A 173 11.28 8.86 -2.71
N HIS A 174 10.10 8.24 -2.63
CA HIS A 174 9.35 7.71 -3.77
C HIS A 174 8.00 8.43 -3.81
N LYS A 175 8.01 9.63 -4.42
CA LYS A 175 6.83 10.50 -4.50
C LYS A 175 5.64 9.73 -5.06
N ASP A 176 4.48 9.86 -4.41
CA ASP A 176 3.22 9.14 -4.64
C ASP A 176 3.16 7.69 -4.14
N GLY A 177 4.29 7.09 -3.75
CA GLY A 177 4.40 5.71 -3.32
C GLY A 177 3.90 5.43 -1.89
N ILE A 178 3.05 4.41 -1.77
CA ILE A 178 2.42 3.96 -0.52
C ILE A 178 2.52 2.44 -0.46
N ILE A 179 2.81 1.89 0.72
CA ILE A 179 2.89 0.44 0.92
C ILE A 179 1.99 0.04 2.08
N SER A 180 1.15 -0.98 1.87
CA SER A 180 0.43 -1.67 2.92
C SER A 180 0.87 -3.13 3.01
N PHE A 181 0.75 -3.73 4.18
CA PHE A 181 1.14 -5.12 4.40
C PHE A 181 0.28 -5.80 5.47
N GLY A 182 0.32 -7.13 5.57
CA GLY A 182 -0.57 -7.87 6.47
C GLY A 182 -0.39 -9.38 6.39
N LYS A 183 -1.15 -10.13 7.20
CA LYS A 183 -1.06 -11.59 7.31
C LYS A 183 -1.77 -12.32 6.18
N SER A 184 -2.60 -11.61 5.43
CA SER A 184 -3.38 -12.11 4.29
C SER A 184 -3.57 -11.02 3.24
N LEU A 185 -3.89 -11.41 2.01
CA LEU A 185 -4.25 -10.47 0.94
C LEU A 185 -5.41 -9.55 1.35
N ASP A 186 -6.42 -10.10 2.02
CA ASP A 186 -7.60 -9.35 2.44
C ASP A 186 -7.27 -8.30 3.49
N GLU A 187 -6.51 -8.66 4.53
CA GLU A 187 -6.08 -7.72 5.56
C GLU A 187 -5.27 -6.56 4.96
N THR A 188 -4.31 -6.88 4.08
CA THR A 188 -3.49 -5.90 3.38
C THR A 188 -4.32 -4.99 2.49
N GLY A 189 -5.22 -5.57 1.69
CA GLY A 189 -6.12 -4.84 0.81
C GLY A 189 -7.08 -3.92 1.55
N TYR A 190 -7.73 -4.41 2.60
CA TYR A 190 -8.59 -3.60 3.46
C TYR A 190 -7.82 -2.46 4.12
N LYS A 191 -6.55 -2.66 4.47
CA LYS A 191 -5.72 -1.59 5.02
C LYS A 191 -5.51 -0.47 4.00
N MET A 192 -5.09 -0.81 2.78
CA MET A 192 -4.93 0.17 1.69
C MET A 192 -6.25 0.92 1.44
N LEU A 193 -7.35 0.18 1.31
CA LEU A 193 -8.68 0.76 1.06
C LEU A 193 -9.16 1.66 2.20
N LYS A 194 -8.84 1.35 3.46
CA LYS A 194 -9.20 2.20 4.61
C LYS A 194 -8.62 3.59 4.44
N TYR A 195 -7.32 3.71 4.19
CA TYR A 195 -6.66 5.02 4.05
C TYR A 195 -7.05 5.74 2.77
N TYR A 196 -7.27 5.01 1.68
CA TYR A 196 -7.83 5.54 0.43
C TYR A 196 -9.20 6.19 0.68
N LYS A 197 -10.15 5.44 1.26
CA LYS A 197 -11.53 5.91 1.49
C LYS A 197 -11.62 7.06 2.48
N LEU A 198 -10.81 7.06 3.55
CA LEU A 198 -10.77 8.15 4.51
C LEU A 198 -10.45 9.48 3.81
N LEU A 199 -9.44 9.50 2.94
CA LEU A 199 -9.14 10.70 2.16
C LEU A 199 -10.25 11.03 1.15
N SER A 200 -10.75 10.04 0.40
CA SER A 200 -11.80 10.28 -0.60
C SER A 200 -13.07 10.88 0.01
N ASN A 201 -13.48 10.42 1.19
CA ASN A 201 -14.65 10.93 1.90
C ASN A 201 -14.41 12.36 2.39
N MET A 202 -13.24 12.64 3.00
CA MET A 202 -12.87 13.99 3.41
C MET A 202 -12.87 14.97 2.23
N SER A 203 -12.35 14.56 1.07
CA SER A 203 -12.35 15.37 -0.15
C SER A 203 -13.77 15.63 -0.67
N LYS A 204 -14.66 14.62 -0.65
CA LYS A 204 -16.07 14.78 -1.04
C LYS A 204 -16.81 15.73 -0.12
N GLU A 205 -16.62 15.60 1.19
CA GLU A 205 -17.22 16.49 2.19
C GLU A 205 -16.73 17.94 1.99
N LEU A 206 -15.42 18.15 1.82
CA LEU A 206 -14.85 19.47 1.57
C LEU A 206 -15.42 20.11 0.29
N ASN A 207 -15.53 19.32 -0.79
CA ASN A 207 -16.09 19.79 -2.06
C ASN A 207 -17.59 20.12 -1.97
N SER A 208 -18.35 19.37 -1.17
CA SER A 208 -19.76 19.69 -0.92
C SER A 208 -19.93 21.02 -0.18
N VAL A 209 -19.02 21.34 0.75
CA VAL A 209 -19.00 22.61 1.50
C VAL A 209 -18.58 23.78 0.61
N THR A 210 -17.58 23.61 -0.26
CA THR A 210 -17.13 24.67 -1.18
C THR A 210 -18.14 24.95 -2.29
N ALA A 211 -18.79 23.92 -2.83
CA ALA A 211 -19.90 24.08 -3.78
C ALA A 211 -21.10 24.82 -3.16
N THR A 212 -21.38 24.56 -1.88
CA THR A 212 -22.42 25.29 -1.13
C THR A 212 -22.03 26.77 -0.93
N LYS A 213 -20.75 27.07 -0.69
CA LYS A 213 -20.24 28.46 -0.56
C LYS A 213 -20.28 29.27 -1.86
N GLN A 214 -20.15 28.62 -3.03
CA GLN A 214 -20.21 29.32 -4.32
C GLN A 214 -21.63 29.71 -4.74
N ASN A 215 -22.67 29.13 -4.11
CA ASN A 215 -24.07 29.33 -4.49
C ASN A 215 -24.90 30.19 -3.50
N GLY A 216 -24.30 30.89 -2.54
CA GLY A 216 -25.05 31.82 -1.69
C GLY A 216 -24.20 32.63 -0.70
N HIS A 217 -24.41 33.96 -0.69
CA HIS A 217 -24.06 34.81 0.45
C HIS A 217 -24.71 34.28 1.72
N TYR A 218 -23.95 34.13 2.82
CA TYR A 218 -24.28 34.69 4.14
C TYR A 218 -23.11 34.51 5.12
N ALA A 219 -22.76 35.61 5.79
CA ALA A 219 -21.90 35.66 6.96
C ALA A 219 -22.60 35.06 8.19
N ASP A 220 -21.78 34.58 9.13
CA ASP A 220 -22.09 34.14 10.51
C ASP A 220 -22.83 32.79 10.67
N ASP A 221 -23.97 32.56 10.01
CA ASP A 221 -24.79 31.36 10.26
C ASP A 221 -24.18 30.05 9.69
N THR A 222 -23.35 30.19 8.65
CA THR A 222 -22.66 29.07 7.99
C THR A 222 -21.51 28.52 8.83
N GLN A 223 -20.83 29.37 9.61
CA GLN A 223 -19.73 28.96 10.48
C GLN A 223 -20.24 28.18 11.70
N ASN A 224 -21.40 28.58 12.24
CA ASN A 224 -22.09 27.84 13.29
C ASN A 224 -22.62 26.49 12.80
N LYS A 225 -23.21 26.43 11.60
CA LYS A 225 -23.62 25.14 10.99
C LYS A 225 -22.45 24.22 10.69
N LEU A 226 -21.31 24.77 10.28
CA LEU A 226 -20.07 24.01 10.08
C LEU A 226 -19.54 23.45 11.41
N HIS A 227 -19.51 24.28 12.45
CA HIS A 227 -19.09 23.84 13.79
C HIS A 227 -20.01 22.74 14.32
N GLN A 228 -21.32 22.92 14.19
CA GLN A 228 -22.32 21.93 14.61
C GLN A 228 -22.18 20.60 13.85
N LYS A 229 -21.88 20.65 12.54
CA LYS A 229 -21.63 19.44 11.74
C LYS A 229 -20.33 18.72 12.13
N ILE A 230 -19.28 19.48 12.43
CA ILE A 230 -18.02 18.92 12.95
C ILE A 230 -18.28 18.26 14.31
N GLU A 231 -19.01 18.92 15.21
CA GLU A 231 -19.41 18.35 16.49
C GLU A 231 -20.23 17.07 16.32
N GLU A 232 -21.21 17.04 15.42
CA GLU A 232 -22.00 15.83 15.10
C GLU A 232 -21.11 14.66 14.65
N ILE A 233 -20.18 14.92 13.72
CA ILE A 233 -19.25 13.90 13.21
C ILE A 233 -18.29 13.43 14.31
N THR A 234 -17.75 14.36 15.11
CA THR A 234 -16.88 14.04 16.25
C THR A 234 -17.62 13.18 17.27
N MET A 235 -18.86 13.52 17.62
CA MET A 235 -19.69 12.74 18.54
C MET A 235 -20.02 11.36 18.00
N TYR A 236 -20.30 11.24 16.69
CA TYR A 236 -20.51 9.95 16.05
C TYR A 236 -19.26 9.08 16.11
N MET A 237 -18.07 9.63 15.83
CA MET A 237 -16.80 8.90 15.91
C MET A 237 -16.50 8.43 17.34
N ILE A 238 -16.73 9.28 18.35
CA ILE A 238 -16.58 8.90 19.77
C ILE A 238 -17.53 7.75 20.12
N SER A 239 -18.78 7.81 19.65
CA SER A 239 -19.76 6.73 19.87
C SER A 239 -19.32 5.42 19.24
N GLN A 240 -18.79 5.44 18.02
CA GLN A 240 -18.30 4.23 17.34
C GLN A 240 -17.06 3.66 18.06
N GLN A 241 -16.15 4.52 18.52
CA GLN A 241 -14.97 4.11 19.27
C GLN A 241 -15.35 3.40 20.58
N LYS A 242 -16.33 3.95 21.31
CA LYS A 242 -16.84 3.34 22.54
C LYS A 242 -17.49 1.97 22.29
N GLN A 243 -18.25 1.84 21.20
CA GLN A 243 -18.87 0.57 20.82
C GLN A 243 -17.81 -0.49 20.46
N ILE A 244 -16.72 -0.09 19.81
CA ILE A 244 -15.57 -0.96 19.52
C ILE A 244 -14.88 -1.41 20.82
N GLU A 245 -14.71 -0.53 21.80
CA GLU A 245 -14.12 -0.87 23.10
C GLU A 245 -14.99 -1.86 23.88
N GLU A 246 -16.31 -1.67 23.88
CA GLU A 246 -17.27 -2.59 24.51
C GLU A 246 -17.22 -3.98 23.85
N LEU A 247 -17.28 -4.05 22.53
CA LEU A 247 -17.14 -5.31 21.78
C LEU A 247 -15.79 -5.98 22.02
N THR A 248 -14.71 -5.20 22.10
CA THR A 248 -13.37 -5.73 22.40
C THR A 248 -13.32 -6.35 23.80
N LYS A 249 -13.99 -5.75 24.77
CA LYS A 249 -14.10 -6.28 26.12
C LYS A 249 -14.92 -7.58 26.16
N GLU A 250 -16.06 -7.61 25.50
CA GLU A 250 -16.90 -8.82 25.38
C GLU A 250 -16.13 -9.98 24.73
N ILE A 251 -15.40 -9.71 23.64
CA ILE A 251 -14.53 -10.70 22.99
C ILE A 251 -13.47 -11.25 23.96
N ASN A 252 -12.89 -10.41 24.81
CA ASN A 252 -11.87 -10.83 25.77
C ASN A 252 -12.46 -11.62 26.95
N GLU A 253 -13.70 -11.34 27.35
CA GLU A 253 -14.42 -12.12 28.37
C GLU A 253 -14.82 -13.50 27.85
N LEU A 254 -15.24 -13.61 26.58
CA LEU A 254 -15.55 -14.89 25.92
C LEU A 254 -14.31 -15.78 25.68
N LYS A 255 -13.10 -15.22 25.74
CA LYS A 255 -11.83 -15.93 25.58
C LYS A 255 -11.24 -16.43 26.90
N LYS A 256 -11.85 -16.14 28.05
CA LYS A 256 -11.49 -16.67 29.36
C LYS A 256 -12.31 -17.91 29.69
#